data_AF-A0A330HK83-F1
#
_entry.id   AF-A0A330HK83-F1
#
_cell.length_a   1.000
_cell.length_b   1.000
_cell.length_c   1.000
_cell.angle_alpha   90.00
_cell.angle_beta   90.00
_cell.angle_gamma   90.00
#
_symmetry.space_group_name_H-M   'P 1'
#
loop_
_entity.id
_entity.type
_entity.pdbx_description
1 polymer ?
#
loop_
_entity_poly.entity_id
_entity_poly.type
_entity_poly.pdbx_seq_one_letter_code
_entity_poly.pdbx_strand_id
1 'polypeptide(L)'
;MGFVVNAIGVPLYYSGASNHWLSASSPGTMNGTSGNDSIWAASGVNVTMYGGAGDDIYYLYSAGNKVVEYGGQGVDTINTWMSYSLPNNVENLVVTNAHNYAFGNALDNIITATAGGQTLDGGAGNDVLIDGGGGADTFIIAKGNGSDSIINFAANDAVRLDGYGFTSFAAVHDSMIQAGPNVVLNLGSGEILEFKNTTIDKFQPSQFELPIDKSGMTLSFSDEFNTLNLHDSQGGTWNTNFWWNGPSGGSLPQNNELQWYINPSYAPTSSVHPFSIDNGVLTITAAQTPADIKPLINNYEYTSGMLTTHDSFSQTYGYFEMRADLPENAGAWPAFWLLPEDGSWPPELDVMEMYGQKPNSLLMTAHTNETGQHTTVGSTVNVMDTAGYHTYGLLWTPDKLVWTYDGVQVAEAATPSDMDKPMYMLVDLAIGGQAGAPPDHLATPAQMKIDYIHAYTLNEVQQSHLNVTSEHTA
;
A
#
# COMPACT_ATOMS: atom_id res chain seq x y z
N MET A 1 12.25 14.08 -32.48
CA MET A 1 11.62 13.23 -31.44
C MET A 1 10.13 13.34 -31.54
N GLY A 2 9.42 12.23 -31.34
CA GLY A 2 7.99 12.28 -31.03
C GLY A 2 7.79 12.83 -29.62
N PHE A 3 6.63 13.43 -29.36
CA PHE A 3 6.25 13.92 -28.04
C PHE A 3 4.74 13.75 -27.84
N VAL A 4 4.33 13.77 -26.57
CA VAL A 4 2.93 13.91 -26.14
C VAL A 4 2.80 15.19 -25.33
N VAL A 5 1.60 15.72 -25.17
CA VAL A 5 1.37 16.94 -24.37
C VAL A 5 0.56 16.57 -23.14
N ASN A 6 1.10 16.87 -21.96
CA ASN A 6 0.43 16.62 -20.68
C ASN A 6 -0.74 17.61 -20.43
N ALA A 7 -1.37 17.50 -19.26
CA ALA A 7 -2.61 18.22 -18.97
C ALA A 7 -2.43 19.74 -18.90
N ILE A 8 -1.22 20.20 -18.58
CA ILE A 8 -0.87 21.62 -18.46
C ILE A 8 -0.28 22.21 -19.75
N GLY A 9 -0.26 21.45 -20.85
CA GLY A 9 0.20 21.92 -22.16
C GLY A 9 1.72 21.83 -22.37
N VAL A 10 2.45 21.09 -21.54
CA VAL A 10 3.90 20.87 -21.65
C VAL A 10 4.19 19.62 -22.49
N PRO A 11 5.08 19.69 -23.49
CA PRO A 11 5.53 18.53 -24.24
C PRO A 11 6.42 17.60 -23.41
N LEU A 12 6.06 16.30 -23.34
CA LEU A 12 6.92 15.22 -22.86
C LEU A 12 7.43 14.41 -24.05
N TYR A 13 8.73 14.10 -24.04
CA TYR A 13 9.39 13.49 -25.18
C TYR A 13 9.56 11.98 -25.00
N TYR A 14 9.47 11.24 -26.11
CA TYR A 14 9.95 9.85 -26.15
C TYR A 14 11.45 9.83 -26.39
N SER A 15 12.13 8.78 -25.91
CA SER A 15 13.54 8.53 -26.20
C SER A 15 13.81 8.57 -27.70
N GLY A 16 14.95 9.17 -28.07
CA GLY A 16 15.41 9.23 -29.45
C GLY A 16 15.80 7.85 -29.99
N ALA A 17 15.91 7.74 -31.32
CA ALA A 17 16.26 6.47 -31.95
C ALA A 17 17.66 6.00 -31.55
N SER A 18 17.76 4.75 -31.08
CA SER A 18 19.03 4.16 -30.69
C SER A 18 20.02 4.07 -31.85
N ASN A 19 21.28 4.37 -31.55
CA ASN A 19 22.43 4.27 -32.44
C ASN A 19 23.52 3.31 -31.93
N HIS A 20 23.38 2.75 -30.71
CA HIS A 20 24.14 1.57 -30.27
C HIS A 20 23.25 0.51 -29.59
N TRP A 21 23.76 -0.72 -29.52
CA TRP A 21 23.08 -1.89 -28.97
C TRP A 21 24.03 -2.67 -28.07
N LEU A 22 23.68 -2.82 -26.79
CA LEU A 22 24.55 -3.38 -25.75
C LEU A 22 23.84 -4.51 -25.01
N SER A 23 24.54 -5.59 -24.69
CA SER A 23 23.95 -6.74 -24.00
C SER A 23 24.91 -7.37 -23.00
N ALA A 24 24.41 -7.75 -21.82
CA ALA A 24 25.17 -8.45 -20.78
C ALA A 24 24.66 -9.88 -20.64
N SER A 25 25.60 -10.83 -20.62
CA SER A 25 25.36 -12.26 -20.40
C SER A 25 25.89 -12.76 -19.06
N SER A 26 26.44 -11.88 -18.23
CA SER A 26 26.98 -12.21 -16.91
C SER A 26 26.63 -11.11 -15.90
N PRO A 27 26.47 -11.45 -14.60
CA PRO A 27 26.13 -10.47 -13.59
C PRO A 27 27.21 -9.40 -13.46
N GLY A 28 26.82 -8.17 -13.12
CA GLY A 28 27.76 -7.08 -12.89
C GLY A 28 27.21 -5.71 -13.30
N THR A 29 28.12 -4.84 -13.74
CA THR A 29 27.79 -3.49 -14.20
C THR A 29 27.97 -3.37 -15.70
N MET A 30 27.04 -2.70 -16.37
CA MET A 30 27.16 -2.28 -17.76
C MET A 30 27.08 -0.76 -17.85
N ASN A 31 28.02 -0.17 -18.60
CA ASN A 31 27.98 1.25 -18.94
C ASN A 31 27.71 1.37 -20.44
N GLY A 32 26.76 2.22 -20.78
CA GLY A 32 26.50 2.66 -22.13
C GLY A 32 27.50 3.71 -22.59
N THR A 33 27.13 4.40 -23.66
CA THR A 33 27.97 5.31 -24.42
C THR A 33 27.60 6.75 -24.11
N SER A 34 27.79 7.66 -25.06
CA SER A 34 27.28 9.04 -24.97
C SER A 34 26.19 9.32 -25.99
N GLY A 35 25.82 8.31 -26.79
CA GLY A 35 24.70 8.36 -27.72
C GLY A 35 23.58 7.48 -27.21
N ASN A 36 22.48 7.49 -27.95
CA ASN A 36 21.27 6.76 -27.64
C ASN A 36 21.49 5.25 -27.77
N ASP A 37 21.42 4.54 -26.66
CA ASP A 37 21.69 3.12 -26.58
C ASP A 37 20.41 2.32 -26.38
N SER A 38 20.39 1.09 -26.88
CA SER A 38 19.49 0.07 -26.37
C SER A 38 20.29 -0.94 -25.55
N ILE A 39 19.88 -1.15 -24.31
CA ILE A 39 20.65 -1.89 -23.30
C ILE A 39 19.85 -3.09 -22.81
N TRP A 40 20.44 -4.29 -22.90
CA TRP A 40 19.82 -5.56 -22.49
C TRP A 40 20.64 -6.31 -21.43
N ALA A 41 19.95 -7.06 -20.57
CA ALA A 41 20.54 -8.17 -19.82
C ALA A 41 19.86 -9.48 -20.19
N ALA A 42 20.62 -10.57 -20.30
CA ALA A 42 20.04 -11.89 -20.49
C ALA A 42 19.10 -12.25 -19.31
N SER A 43 18.04 -13.01 -19.59
CA SER A 43 17.10 -13.47 -18.55
C SER A 43 17.83 -14.20 -17.43
N GLY A 44 17.45 -13.91 -16.18
CA GLY A 44 18.09 -14.47 -14.98
C GLY A 44 19.47 -13.91 -14.64
N VAL A 45 19.96 -12.92 -15.39
CA VAL A 45 21.22 -12.23 -15.09
C VAL A 45 20.92 -10.91 -14.41
N ASN A 46 21.56 -10.65 -13.26
CA ASN A 46 21.40 -9.39 -12.52
C ASN A 46 22.48 -8.39 -12.93
N VAL A 47 22.05 -7.29 -13.56
CA VAL A 47 22.93 -6.25 -14.10
C VAL A 47 22.49 -4.89 -13.58
N THR A 48 23.46 -4.07 -13.17
CA THR A 48 23.26 -2.63 -12.98
C THR A 48 23.66 -1.92 -14.27
N MET A 49 22.71 -1.24 -14.90
CA MET A 49 22.84 -0.59 -16.20
C MET A 49 22.93 0.94 -16.00
N TYR A 50 23.91 1.55 -16.67
CA TYR A 50 24.08 3.00 -16.78
C TYR A 50 24.06 3.35 -18.26
N GLY A 51 23.30 4.37 -18.67
CA GLY A 51 22.98 4.66 -20.07
C GLY A 51 23.99 5.60 -20.68
N GLY A 52 24.13 6.78 -20.10
CA GLY A 52 25.13 7.72 -20.57
C GLY A 52 24.62 9.14 -20.61
N ALA A 53 24.73 9.80 -21.77
CA ALA A 53 24.22 11.17 -21.97
C ALA A 53 23.26 11.24 -23.16
N GLY A 54 22.90 10.08 -23.72
CA GLY A 54 21.97 9.95 -24.84
C GLY A 54 20.60 9.54 -24.35
N ASP A 55 19.65 9.42 -25.27
CA ASP A 55 18.33 8.88 -24.94
C ASP A 55 18.38 7.36 -25.00
N ASP A 56 18.38 6.72 -23.85
CA ASP A 56 18.65 5.31 -23.71
C ASP A 56 17.37 4.51 -23.48
N ILE A 57 17.35 3.27 -23.99
CA ILE A 57 16.25 2.32 -23.79
C ILE A 57 16.77 1.09 -23.07
N TYR A 58 16.31 0.91 -21.85
CA TYR A 58 16.64 -0.19 -20.97
C TYR A 58 15.62 -1.31 -21.08
N TYR A 59 16.08 -2.50 -21.44
CA TYR A 59 15.24 -3.68 -21.52
C TYR A 59 15.52 -4.62 -20.36
N LEU A 60 14.59 -4.68 -19.42
CA LEU A 60 14.76 -5.44 -18.17
C LEU A 60 14.08 -6.80 -18.28
N TYR A 61 14.89 -7.87 -18.20
CA TYR A 61 14.43 -9.26 -18.27
C TYR A 61 14.61 -10.05 -16.96
N SER A 62 14.96 -9.38 -15.87
CA SER A 62 15.07 -9.93 -14.53
C SER A 62 14.69 -8.88 -13.49
N ALA A 63 13.95 -9.28 -12.45
CA ALA A 63 13.66 -8.44 -11.28
C ALA A 63 14.92 -7.97 -10.54
N GLY A 64 16.06 -8.64 -10.74
CA GLY A 64 17.35 -8.20 -10.19
C GLY A 64 18.11 -7.20 -11.07
N ASN A 65 17.55 -6.75 -12.20
CA ASN A 65 18.15 -5.66 -12.99
C ASN A 65 17.88 -4.30 -12.34
N LYS A 66 18.87 -3.42 -12.39
CA LYS A 66 18.80 -2.07 -11.85
C LYS A 66 19.24 -1.08 -12.92
N VAL A 67 18.50 0.01 -13.05
CA VAL A 67 18.86 1.14 -13.90
C VAL A 67 19.31 2.29 -13.00
N VAL A 68 20.37 2.98 -13.41
CA VAL A 68 20.88 4.16 -12.71
C VAL A 68 21.13 5.26 -13.73
N GLU A 69 20.32 6.31 -13.64
CA GLU A 69 20.46 7.54 -14.43
C GLU A 69 20.79 8.75 -13.53
N TYR A 70 21.50 9.72 -14.10
CA TYR A 70 21.77 11.01 -13.47
C TYR A 70 21.04 12.14 -14.20
N GLY A 71 20.72 13.22 -13.46
CA GLY A 71 19.96 14.34 -14.02
C GLY A 71 20.62 14.98 -15.25
N GLY A 72 19.82 15.21 -16.29
CA GLY A 72 20.24 15.88 -17.52
C GLY A 72 20.99 14.98 -18.51
N GLN A 73 20.82 13.67 -18.41
CA GLN A 73 21.49 12.67 -19.24
C GLN A 73 20.72 12.22 -20.48
N GLY A 74 19.56 12.78 -20.76
CA GLY A 74 18.79 12.41 -21.94
C GLY A 74 17.32 12.32 -21.60
N VAL A 75 16.57 11.63 -22.46
CA VAL A 75 15.20 11.18 -22.20
C VAL A 75 15.19 9.67 -22.27
N ASP A 76 15.07 8.99 -21.14
CA ASP A 76 15.32 7.56 -21.03
C ASP A 76 14.03 6.77 -20.88
N THR A 77 14.02 5.54 -21.41
CA THR A 77 12.89 4.62 -21.34
C THR A 77 13.29 3.32 -20.68
N ILE A 78 12.53 2.90 -19.67
CA ILE A 78 12.55 1.52 -19.20
C ILE A 78 11.44 0.75 -19.88
N ASN A 79 11.80 -0.34 -20.55
CA ASN A 79 10.89 -1.32 -21.14
C ASN A 79 11.01 -2.64 -20.38
N THR A 80 9.89 -3.10 -19.82
CA THR A 80 9.86 -4.35 -19.07
C THR A 80 8.53 -5.08 -19.18
N TRP A 81 8.53 -6.35 -18.78
CA TRP A 81 7.36 -7.22 -18.76
C TRP A 81 6.80 -7.43 -17.36
N MET A 82 7.50 -6.98 -16.32
CA MET A 82 7.10 -7.13 -14.92
C MET A 82 6.62 -5.78 -14.38
N SER A 83 5.95 -5.80 -13.23
CA SER A 83 5.68 -4.57 -12.49
C SER A 83 6.95 -3.77 -12.20
N TYR A 84 6.86 -2.45 -12.30
CA TYR A 84 8.03 -1.60 -12.16
C TYR A 84 7.69 -0.20 -11.65
N SER A 85 8.61 0.35 -10.85
CA SER A 85 8.63 1.76 -10.44
C SER A 85 9.87 2.41 -11.01
N LEU A 86 9.72 3.57 -11.65
CA LEU A 86 10.85 4.27 -12.24
C LEU A 86 11.85 4.69 -11.15
N PRO A 87 13.16 4.45 -11.34
CA PRO A 87 14.16 5.11 -10.52
C PRO A 87 14.19 6.61 -10.85
N ASN A 88 14.86 7.40 -10.02
CA ASN A 88 15.08 8.82 -10.29
C ASN A 88 15.76 9.03 -11.66
N ASN A 89 15.43 10.15 -12.31
CA ASN A 89 16.03 10.61 -13.56
C ASN A 89 15.73 9.74 -14.80
N VAL A 90 14.70 8.88 -14.75
CA VAL A 90 14.20 8.19 -15.95
C VAL A 90 12.82 8.74 -16.28
N GLU A 91 12.57 9.10 -17.54
CA GLU A 91 11.36 9.83 -17.94
C GLU A 91 10.22 8.93 -18.41
N ASN A 92 10.51 7.74 -18.95
CA ASN A 92 9.49 6.92 -19.61
C ASN A 92 9.48 5.47 -19.12
N LEU A 93 8.28 4.91 -18.99
CA LEU A 93 8.06 3.51 -18.61
C LEU A 93 7.12 2.82 -19.60
N VAL A 94 7.50 1.61 -20.02
CA VAL A 94 6.65 0.70 -20.79
C VAL A 94 6.57 -0.65 -20.08
N VAL A 95 5.37 -1.05 -19.65
CA VAL A 95 5.09 -2.35 -19.03
C VAL A 95 4.23 -3.20 -19.96
N THR A 96 4.68 -4.42 -20.24
CA THR A 96 4.15 -5.22 -21.37
C THR A 96 3.33 -6.46 -21.03
N ASN A 97 3.39 -7.00 -19.81
CA ASN A 97 2.48 -8.09 -19.40
C ASN A 97 1.29 -7.60 -18.57
N ALA A 98 0.26 -8.45 -18.53
CA ALA A 98 -0.95 -8.35 -17.73
C ALA A 98 -0.72 -8.34 -16.22
N HIS A 99 -1.64 -7.68 -15.51
CA HIS A 99 -1.74 -7.72 -14.04
C HIS A 99 -0.50 -7.20 -13.33
N ASN A 100 0.07 -6.13 -13.87
CA ASN A 100 1.25 -5.46 -13.34
C ASN A 100 0.93 -4.03 -12.90
N TYR A 101 1.82 -3.44 -12.11
CA TYR A 101 1.82 -2.00 -11.87
C TYR A 101 2.91 -1.29 -12.70
N ALA A 102 2.65 -0.05 -13.07
CA ALA A 102 3.58 0.83 -13.76
C ALA A 102 3.60 2.19 -13.05
N PHE A 103 4.61 2.38 -12.20
CA PHE A 103 4.73 3.57 -11.36
C PHE A 103 5.84 4.48 -11.85
N GLY A 104 5.57 5.78 -11.89
CA GLY A 104 6.53 6.81 -12.24
C GLY A 104 7.43 7.23 -11.08
N ASN A 105 7.96 8.44 -11.17
CA ASN A 105 8.85 9.04 -10.18
C ASN A 105 8.43 10.49 -9.89
N ALA A 106 9.39 11.39 -9.63
CA ALA A 106 9.10 12.80 -9.32
C ALA A 106 9.20 13.74 -10.55
N LEU A 107 9.33 13.19 -11.75
CA LEU A 107 9.41 13.91 -13.02
C LEU A 107 8.09 13.78 -13.77
N ASP A 108 7.85 14.66 -14.75
CA ASP A 108 6.78 14.45 -15.72
C ASP A 108 7.12 13.22 -16.61
N ASN A 109 6.40 12.12 -16.43
CA ASN A 109 6.63 10.84 -17.06
C ASN A 109 5.66 10.52 -18.21
N ILE A 110 6.13 9.72 -19.18
CA ILE A 110 5.24 8.98 -20.10
C ILE A 110 5.21 7.53 -19.68
N ILE A 111 4.04 7.05 -19.23
CA ILE A 111 3.85 5.67 -18.78
C ILE A 111 2.87 4.98 -19.71
N THR A 112 3.28 3.84 -20.27
CA THR A 112 2.45 3.02 -21.15
C THR A 112 2.34 1.59 -20.63
N ALA A 113 1.11 1.13 -20.39
CA ALA A 113 0.78 -0.27 -20.10
C ALA A 113 0.16 -0.91 -21.36
N THR A 114 0.64 -2.06 -21.83
CA THR A 114 0.24 -2.53 -23.19
C THR A 114 -0.57 -3.82 -23.27
N ALA A 115 -0.92 -4.48 -22.15
CA ALA A 115 -1.69 -5.72 -22.21
C ALA A 115 -2.23 -6.15 -20.85
N GLY A 116 -3.51 -6.44 -20.71
CA GLY A 116 -4.15 -6.93 -19.48
C GLY A 116 -4.75 -5.80 -18.64
N GLY A 117 -5.16 -6.08 -17.39
CA GLY A 117 -5.49 -5.01 -16.46
C GLY A 117 -4.26 -4.59 -15.68
N GLN A 118 -3.96 -3.30 -15.63
CA GLN A 118 -2.79 -2.70 -14.96
C GLN A 118 -3.20 -1.68 -13.91
N THR A 119 -2.26 -1.39 -13.02
CA THR A 119 -2.33 -0.22 -12.14
C THR A 119 -1.28 0.78 -12.57
N LEU A 120 -1.70 1.96 -13.02
CA LEU A 120 -0.81 3.04 -13.46
C LEU A 120 -0.87 4.16 -12.44
N ASP A 121 0.29 4.68 -12.06
CA ASP A 121 0.43 5.85 -11.19
C ASP A 121 1.62 6.67 -11.68
N GLY A 122 1.40 7.94 -11.99
CA GLY A 122 2.42 8.84 -12.53
C GLY A 122 3.48 9.22 -11.51
N GLY A 123 3.14 9.21 -10.22
CA GLY A 123 3.97 9.78 -9.19
C GLY A 123 3.78 11.28 -9.12
N ALA A 124 4.81 12.01 -8.75
CA ALA A 124 4.76 13.46 -8.74
C ALA A 124 5.21 14.00 -10.09
N GLY A 125 4.53 15.02 -10.61
CA GLY A 125 4.77 15.50 -11.96
C GLY A 125 3.46 15.82 -12.66
N ASN A 126 3.53 16.14 -13.94
CA ASN A 126 2.35 16.28 -14.79
C ASN A 126 2.46 15.23 -15.88
N ASP A 127 1.91 14.05 -15.58
CA ASP A 127 2.22 12.82 -16.29
C ASP A 127 1.29 12.57 -17.47
N VAL A 128 1.72 11.64 -18.34
CA VAL A 128 0.88 11.09 -19.39
C VAL A 128 0.81 9.57 -19.23
N LEU A 129 -0.35 9.11 -18.75
CA LEU A 129 -0.68 7.71 -18.55
C LEU A 129 -1.43 7.19 -19.78
N ILE A 130 -0.95 6.10 -20.37
CA ILE A 130 -1.44 5.59 -21.64
C ILE A 130 -1.87 4.12 -21.46
N ASP A 131 -3.16 3.85 -21.66
CA ASP A 131 -3.60 2.50 -21.99
C ASP A 131 -3.17 2.19 -23.45
N GLY A 132 -2.17 1.31 -23.56
CA GLY A 132 -1.62 0.78 -24.81
C GLY A 132 -2.42 -0.40 -25.37
N GLY A 133 -3.39 -0.92 -24.61
CA GLY A 133 -4.48 -1.76 -25.08
C GLY A 133 -4.80 -2.95 -24.16
N GLY A 134 -6.05 -2.96 -23.70
CA GLY A 134 -6.87 -4.15 -23.48
C GLY A 134 -6.78 -4.76 -22.10
N GLY A 135 -7.92 -4.92 -21.42
CA GLY A 135 -8.02 -5.29 -20.01
C GLY A 135 -8.58 -4.10 -19.23
N ALA A 136 -8.86 -4.26 -17.95
CA ALA A 136 -9.44 -3.21 -17.11
C ALA A 136 -8.33 -2.58 -16.28
N ASP A 137 -7.97 -1.34 -16.63
CA ASP A 137 -6.89 -0.61 -15.97
C ASP A 137 -7.39 0.28 -14.83
N THR A 138 -6.58 0.44 -13.80
CA THR A 138 -6.79 1.41 -12.72
C THR A 138 -5.72 2.50 -12.82
N PHE A 139 -6.15 3.75 -13.02
CA PHE A 139 -5.29 4.93 -12.99
C PHE A 139 -5.40 5.59 -11.62
N ILE A 140 -4.29 5.64 -10.88
CA ILE A 140 -4.23 6.26 -9.56
C ILE A 140 -3.80 7.72 -9.73
N ILE A 141 -4.59 8.63 -9.16
CA ILE A 141 -4.32 10.07 -9.16
C ILE A 141 -4.41 10.54 -7.72
N ALA A 142 -3.27 10.91 -7.14
CA ALA A 142 -3.16 11.37 -5.76
C ALA A 142 -3.07 12.89 -5.67
N LYS A 143 -3.61 13.46 -4.59
CA LYS A 143 -3.56 14.90 -4.34
C LYS A 143 -2.14 15.37 -4.03
N GLY A 144 -1.74 16.47 -4.67
CA GLY A 144 -0.41 17.08 -4.52
C GLY A 144 0.63 16.48 -5.45
N ASN A 145 0.27 15.48 -6.25
CA ASN A 145 1.15 14.85 -7.22
C ASN A 145 1.16 15.56 -8.57
N GLY A 146 0.28 16.55 -8.81
CA GLY A 146 0.28 17.36 -10.02
C GLY A 146 -0.92 17.11 -10.93
N SER A 147 -0.76 17.33 -12.24
CA SER A 147 -1.88 17.30 -13.20
C SER A 147 -1.62 16.39 -14.39
N ASP A 148 -2.37 15.30 -14.45
CA ASP A 148 -2.08 14.19 -15.35
C ASP A 148 -3.04 14.13 -16.54
N SER A 149 -2.58 13.47 -17.61
CA SER A 149 -3.41 13.12 -18.76
C SER A 149 -3.52 11.61 -18.91
N ILE A 150 -4.74 11.14 -19.15
CA ILE A 150 -5.01 9.75 -19.55
C ILE A 150 -5.31 9.71 -21.06
N ILE A 151 -4.56 8.87 -21.78
CA ILE A 151 -4.78 8.55 -23.18
C ILE A 151 -5.41 7.15 -23.28
N ASN A 152 -6.45 7.03 -24.10
CA ASN A 152 -7.19 5.80 -24.39
C ASN A 152 -8.03 5.22 -23.23
N PHE A 153 -8.47 6.03 -22.27
CA PHE A 153 -9.36 5.58 -21.19
C PHE A 153 -10.60 4.82 -21.72
N ALA A 154 -10.66 3.53 -21.46
CA ALA A 154 -11.66 2.59 -21.93
C ALA A 154 -12.86 2.48 -20.98
N ALA A 155 -13.95 1.87 -21.43
CA ALA A 155 -15.20 1.77 -20.67
C ALA A 155 -15.10 0.89 -19.42
N ASN A 156 -14.12 0.00 -19.39
CA ASN A 156 -13.85 -0.93 -18.29
C ASN A 156 -12.68 -0.48 -17.40
N ASP A 157 -12.08 0.68 -17.70
CA ASP A 157 -11.06 1.27 -16.85
C ASP A 157 -11.68 2.04 -15.69
N ALA A 158 -10.89 2.20 -14.64
CA ALA A 158 -11.22 2.94 -13.45
C ALA A 158 -10.16 4.01 -13.15
N VAL A 159 -10.60 5.10 -12.52
CA VAL A 159 -9.73 6.10 -11.91
C VAL A 159 -9.92 6.05 -10.41
N ARG A 160 -8.82 5.93 -9.68
CA ARG A 160 -8.76 6.12 -8.24
C ARG A 160 -8.35 7.54 -7.94
N LEU A 161 -9.16 8.24 -7.13
CA LEU A 161 -8.90 9.63 -6.74
C LEU A 161 -8.56 9.71 -5.24
N ASP A 162 -7.27 9.83 -4.94
CA ASP A 162 -6.78 9.78 -3.56
C ASP A 162 -6.61 11.18 -2.98
N GLY A 163 -7.27 11.45 -1.84
CA GLY A 163 -7.10 12.71 -1.09
C GLY A 163 -7.86 13.93 -1.63
N TYR A 164 -8.60 13.82 -2.74
CA TYR A 164 -9.34 14.94 -3.35
C TYR A 164 -10.71 15.24 -2.71
N GLY A 165 -11.20 14.39 -1.81
CA GLY A 165 -12.45 14.61 -1.08
C GLY A 165 -13.73 14.35 -1.88
N PHE A 166 -13.62 13.75 -3.07
CA PHE A 166 -14.77 13.25 -3.81
C PHE A 166 -15.36 12.02 -3.12
N THR A 167 -16.65 12.04 -2.82
CA THR A 167 -17.37 10.92 -2.17
C THR A 167 -18.50 10.36 -3.02
N SER A 168 -18.74 10.90 -4.22
CA SER A 168 -19.74 10.38 -5.15
C SER A 168 -19.40 10.69 -6.61
N PHE A 169 -19.84 9.83 -7.52
CA PHE A 169 -19.73 10.08 -8.96
C PHE A 169 -20.43 11.37 -9.39
N ALA A 170 -21.54 11.75 -8.76
CA ALA A 170 -22.21 13.01 -9.06
C ALA A 170 -21.28 14.22 -8.81
N ALA A 171 -20.55 14.22 -7.69
CA ALA A 171 -19.58 15.27 -7.39
C ALA A 171 -18.40 15.29 -8.37
N VAL A 172 -17.93 14.12 -8.81
CA VAL A 172 -16.89 14.01 -9.85
C VAL A 172 -17.40 14.57 -11.17
N HIS A 173 -18.57 14.10 -11.61
CA HIS A 173 -19.19 14.50 -12.88
C HIS A 173 -19.48 16.00 -12.94
N ASP A 174 -19.98 16.60 -11.84
CA ASP A 174 -20.21 18.05 -11.75
C ASP A 174 -18.92 18.89 -11.85
N SER A 175 -17.77 18.28 -11.57
CA SER A 175 -16.44 18.88 -11.71
C SER A 175 -15.79 18.66 -13.08
N MET A 176 -16.46 17.95 -14.00
CA MET A 176 -15.96 17.74 -15.37
C MET A 176 -16.32 18.89 -16.31
N ILE A 177 -15.37 19.26 -17.16
CA ILE A 177 -15.52 20.29 -18.19
C ILE A 177 -15.11 19.70 -19.54
N GLN A 178 -15.97 19.85 -20.55
CA GLN A 178 -15.63 19.49 -21.92
C GLN A 178 -14.67 20.54 -22.50
N ALA A 179 -13.45 20.15 -22.84
CA ALA A 179 -12.40 20.99 -23.39
C ALA A 179 -12.04 20.52 -24.81
N GLY A 180 -12.80 20.99 -25.80
CA GLY A 180 -12.65 20.51 -27.18
C GLY A 180 -12.90 19.00 -27.27
N PRO A 181 -11.96 18.19 -27.81
CA PRO A 181 -12.10 16.74 -27.87
C PRO A 181 -11.85 16.01 -26.54
N ASN A 182 -11.40 16.73 -25.50
CA ASN A 182 -10.99 16.14 -24.22
C ASN A 182 -11.99 16.50 -23.12
N VAL A 183 -11.95 15.75 -22.02
CA VAL A 183 -12.64 16.09 -20.77
C VAL A 183 -11.60 16.42 -19.72
N VAL A 184 -11.78 17.53 -19.02
CA VAL A 184 -10.94 17.95 -17.90
C VAL A 184 -11.75 17.82 -16.63
N LEU A 185 -11.31 16.99 -15.71
CA LEU A 185 -11.82 16.91 -14.35
C LEU A 185 -11.03 17.91 -13.48
N ASN A 186 -11.72 18.88 -12.90
CA ASN A 186 -11.13 19.79 -11.93
C ASN A 186 -11.04 19.10 -10.57
N LEU A 187 -9.81 18.87 -10.10
CA LEU A 187 -9.55 18.18 -8.84
C LEU A 187 -9.49 19.16 -7.64
N GLY A 188 -9.49 20.47 -7.91
CA GLY A 188 -9.27 21.50 -6.91
C GLY A 188 -7.78 21.77 -6.66
N SER A 189 -7.47 22.74 -5.80
CA SER A 189 -6.08 23.14 -5.45
C SER A 189 -5.16 23.52 -6.63
N GLY A 190 -5.72 23.71 -7.84
CA GLY A 190 -4.96 23.99 -9.05
C GLY A 190 -4.59 22.75 -9.87
N GLU A 191 -4.99 21.55 -9.42
CA GLU A 191 -4.74 20.27 -10.09
C GLU A 191 -5.93 19.88 -10.99
N ILE A 192 -5.62 19.21 -12.10
CA ILE A 192 -6.60 18.68 -13.04
C ILE A 192 -6.22 17.27 -13.51
N LEU A 193 -7.22 16.49 -13.91
CA LEU A 193 -7.03 15.26 -14.68
C LEU A 193 -7.66 15.43 -16.06
N GLU A 194 -6.87 15.26 -17.12
CA GLU A 194 -7.35 15.35 -18.50
C GLU A 194 -7.53 13.96 -19.12
N PHE A 195 -8.74 13.67 -19.57
CA PHE A 195 -9.04 12.49 -20.39
C PHE A 195 -9.05 12.88 -21.87
N LYS A 196 -8.12 12.33 -22.65
CA LYS A 196 -8.00 12.67 -24.07
C LYS A 196 -9.07 11.98 -24.92
N ASN A 197 -9.59 12.70 -25.91
CA ASN A 197 -10.47 12.17 -26.97
C ASN A 197 -11.76 11.49 -26.47
N THR A 198 -12.36 12.02 -25.41
CA THR A 198 -13.61 11.50 -24.83
C THR A 198 -14.62 12.62 -24.59
N THR A 199 -15.83 12.23 -24.20
CA THR A 199 -16.93 13.14 -23.90
C THR A 199 -17.54 12.80 -22.55
N ILE A 200 -18.04 13.81 -21.84
CA ILE A 200 -18.53 13.66 -20.46
C ILE A 200 -19.60 12.56 -20.34
N ASP A 201 -20.46 12.41 -21.34
CA ASP A 201 -21.56 11.44 -21.36
C ASP A 201 -21.11 9.97 -21.39
N LYS A 202 -19.82 9.70 -21.62
CA LYS A 202 -19.29 8.33 -21.66
C LYS A 202 -18.91 7.78 -20.30
N PHE A 203 -18.68 8.63 -19.30
CA PHE A 203 -18.25 8.20 -17.98
C PHE A 203 -19.38 7.53 -17.21
N GLN A 204 -19.05 6.42 -16.53
CA GLN A 204 -19.97 5.69 -15.66
C GLN A 204 -19.51 5.72 -14.21
N PRO A 205 -20.42 5.62 -13.22
CA PRO A 205 -20.06 5.55 -11.80
C PRO A 205 -19.04 4.46 -11.47
N SER A 206 -19.09 3.31 -12.16
CA SER A 206 -18.18 2.18 -11.93
C SER A 206 -16.73 2.48 -12.31
N GLN A 207 -16.46 3.57 -13.03
CA GLN A 207 -15.11 3.95 -13.48
C GLN A 207 -14.41 4.89 -12.48
N PHE A 208 -15.01 5.17 -11.33
CA PHE A 208 -14.43 6.04 -10.31
C PHE A 208 -14.39 5.32 -8.98
N GLU A 209 -13.19 4.88 -8.60
CA GLU A 209 -12.89 4.34 -7.28
C GLU A 209 -12.72 5.53 -6.33
N LEU A 210 -13.65 5.65 -5.38
CA LEU A 210 -13.72 6.75 -4.42
C LEU A 210 -13.56 6.23 -3.00
N PRO A 211 -13.12 7.07 -2.04
CA PRO A 211 -13.04 6.67 -0.65
C PRO A 211 -14.37 6.17 -0.10
N ILE A 212 -14.32 5.19 0.81
CA ILE A 212 -15.49 4.66 1.51
C ILE A 212 -16.30 5.82 2.12
N ASP A 213 -17.59 5.86 1.81
CA ASP A 213 -18.52 6.81 2.40
C ASP A 213 -18.85 6.42 3.85
N LYS A 214 -18.21 7.13 4.79
CA LYS A 214 -18.41 6.98 6.23
C LYS A 214 -19.61 7.78 6.76
N SER A 215 -20.30 8.59 5.95
CA SER A 215 -21.38 9.48 6.43
C SER A 215 -22.57 8.73 7.05
N GLY A 216 -22.78 7.49 6.61
CA GLY A 216 -23.78 6.59 7.17
C GLY A 216 -23.32 5.81 8.40
N MET A 217 -22.02 5.77 8.70
CA MET A 217 -21.46 4.94 9.76
C MET A 217 -21.45 5.68 11.10
N THR A 218 -21.44 4.95 12.22
CA THR A 218 -21.30 5.53 13.56
C THR A 218 -19.95 5.15 14.16
N LEU A 219 -19.16 6.14 14.57
CA LEU A 219 -17.89 5.91 15.27
C LEU A 219 -18.16 5.13 16.57
N SER A 220 -17.62 3.92 16.67
CA SER A 220 -17.79 3.00 17.81
C SER A 220 -16.53 2.85 18.65
N PHE A 221 -15.36 3.12 18.06
CA PHE A 221 -14.09 3.22 18.74
C PHE A 221 -13.27 4.36 18.15
N SER A 222 -12.56 5.11 19.01
CA SER A 222 -11.55 6.06 18.57
C SER A 222 -10.47 6.18 19.63
N ASP A 223 -9.22 6.16 19.17
CA ASP A 223 -8.07 6.67 19.91
C ASP A 223 -7.26 7.57 18.98
N GLU A 224 -7.14 8.85 19.35
CA GLU A 224 -6.35 9.89 18.68
C GLU A 224 -4.92 9.98 19.24
N PHE A 225 -4.54 9.05 20.12
CA PHE A 225 -3.23 8.96 20.77
C PHE A 225 -2.71 10.26 21.40
N ASN A 226 -3.61 11.16 21.83
CA ASN A 226 -3.25 12.33 22.65
C ASN A 226 -2.64 11.91 24.00
N THR A 227 -3.00 10.71 24.47
CA THR A 227 -2.42 10.00 25.62
C THR A 227 -2.52 8.50 25.38
N LEU A 228 -1.61 7.68 25.93
CA LEU A 228 -1.73 6.23 25.87
C LEU A 228 -2.44 5.68 27.12
N ASN A 229 -3.68 5.21 26.96
CA ASN A 229 -4.50 4.65 28.04
C ASN A 229 -4.28 3.13 28.18
N LEU A 230 -3.21 2.74 28.88
CA LEU A 230 -2.90 1.33 29.14
C LEU A 230 -3.83 0.72 30.18
N HIS A 231 -4.20 -0.53 29.99
CA HIS A 231 -5.04 -1.29 30.91
C HIS A 231 -4.29 -1.61 32.21
N ASP A 232 -4.87 -1.26 33.35
CA ASP A 232 -4.39 -1.59 34.69
C ASP A 232 -5.50 -2.21 35.56
N SER A 233 -5.36 -2.18 36.89
CA SER A 233 -6.37 -2.73 37.80
C SER A 233 -7.68 -1.93 37.85
N GLN A 234 -7.71 -0.75 37.25
CA GLN A 234 -8.83 0.19 37.20
C GLN A 234 -9.49 0.19 35.80
N GLY A 235 -8.92 -0.56 34.84
CA GLY A 235 -9.35 -0.62 33.45
C GLY A 235 -8.42 0.16 32.53
N GLY A 236 -8.69 0.13 31.24
CA GLY A 236 -8.00 0.93 30.23
C GLY A 236 -8.35 0.47 28.83
N THR A 237 -7.84 1.18 27.83
CA THR A 237 -8.14 0.88 26.42
C THR A 237 -7.24 -0.23 25.92
N TRP A 238 -5.94 -0.16 26.18
CA TRP A 238 -4.95 -1.01 25.53
C TRP A 238 -4.25 -1.94 26.52
N ASN A 239 -4.38 -3.24 26.31
CA ASN A 239 -3.49 -4.23 26.88
C ASN A 239 -2.19 -4.26 26.07
N THR A 240 -1.05 -4.51 26.72
CA THR A 240 0.28 -4.55 26.06
C THR A 240 0.84 -5.96 25.91
N ASN A 241 -0.03 -6.96 26.03
CA ASN A 241 0.35 -8.36 26.05
C ASN A 241 -0.83 -9.21 25.60
N PHE A 242 -0.54 -10.33 24.95
CA PHE A 242 -1.56 -11.33 24.69
C PHE A 242 -2.13 -11.87 26.01
N TRP A 243 -3.44 -12.05 26.08
CA TRP A 243 -4.13 -12.47 27.31
C TRP A 243 -3.71 -13.88 27.80
N TRP A 244 -3.13 -14.70 26.91
CA TRP A 244 -2.58 -16.01 27.25
C TRP A 244 -1.13 -15.98 27.74
N ASN A 245 -0.43 -14.85 27.65
CA ASN A 245 0.95 -14.73 28.09
C ASN A 245 1.06 -14.45 29.58
N GLY A 246 2.23 -14.81 30.14
CA GLY A 246 2.60 -14.42 31.50
C GLY A 246 2.82 -12.90 31.62
N PRO A 247 2.95 -12.38 32.86
CA PRO A 247 3.05 -10.94 33.11
C PRO A 247 4.29 -10.29 32.49
N SER A 248 5.32 -11.06 32.14
CA SER A 248 6.56 -10.58 31.54
C SER A 248 6.43 -10.05 30.11
N GLY A 249 5.27 -10.20 29.47
CA GLY A 249 5.14 -10.10 28.02
C GLY A 249 5.38 -11.44 27.35
N GLY A 250 5.64 -11.43 26.04
CA GLY A 250 5.91 -12.64 25.28
C GLY A 250 6.21 -12.36 23.80
N SER A 251 6.22 -13.44 23.01
CA SER A 251 6.47 -13.45 21.57
C SER A 251 5.64 -14.58 20.95
N LEU A 252 5.54 -14.66 19.62
CA LEU A 252 4.90 -15.78 18.91
C LEU A 252 5.98 -16.66 18.26
N PRO A 253 6.60 -17.61 19.00
CA PRO A 253 7.68 -18.43 18.47
C PRO A 253 7.24 -19.34 17.31
N GLN A 254 5.94 -19.66 17.18
CA GLN A 254 5.39 -20.41 16.06
C GLN A 254 5.56 -19.68 14.72
N ASN A 255 5.60 -18.35 14.76
CA ASN A 255 5.82 -17.50 13.59
C ASN A 255 7.31 -17.27 13.30
N ASN A 256 8.22 -17.80 14.13
CA ASN A 256 9.66 -17.52 14.11
C ASN A 256 10.00 -16.02 14.33
N GLU A 257 9.18 -15.33 15.10
CA GLU A 257 9.44 -13.97 15.58
C GLU A 257 10.66 -13.91 16.52
N LEU A 258 11.38 -12.79 16.48
CA LEU A 258 12.69 -12.58 17.12
C LEU A 258 12.65 -11.50 18.20
N GLN A 259 11.53 -10.80 18.35
CA GLN A 259 11.27 -9.80 19.37
C GLN A 259 10.54 -10.38 20.57
N TRP A 260 10.79 -9.81 21.73
CA TRP A 260 9.93 -9.91 22.90
C TRP A 260 9.07 -8.66 23.02
N TYR A 261 7.75 -8.81 23.00
CA TYR A 261 6.83 -7.71 23.30
C TYR A 261 6.90 -7.38 24.78
N ILE A 262 7.32 -6.15 25.08
CA ILE A 262 7.51 -5.69 26.45
C ILE A 262 6.17 -5.30 27.05
N ASN A 263 5.87 -5.85 28.22
CA ASN A 263 4.83 -5.33 29.11
C ASN A 263 5.42 -4.23 30.00
N PRO A 264 5.07 -2.94 29.81
CA PRO A 264 5.65 -1.84 30.59
C PRO A 264 5.35 -1.93 32.09
N SER A 265 4.26 -2.62 32.47
CA SER A 265 3.84 -2.81 33.86
C SER A 265 4.64 -3.90 34.57
N TYR A 266 5.46 -4.69 33.86
CA TYR A 266 6.30 -5.71 34.44
C TYR A 266 7.61 -5.12 34.98
N ALA A 267 7.69 -4.96 36.30
CA ALA A 267 8.80 -4.29 36.97
C ALA A 267 10.22 -4.77 36.54
N PRO A 268 10.49 -6.07 36.32
CA PRO A 268 11.82 -6.51 35.88
C PRO A 268 12.26 -5.97 34.51
N THR A 269 11.32 -5.61 33.61
CA THR A 269 11.64 -5.08 32.28
C THR A 269 11.15 -3.66 32.06
N SER A 270 10.73 -2.96 33.12
CA SER A 270 10.09 -1.64 33.03
C SER A 270 11.03 -0.50 32.62
N SER A 271 12.33 -0.76 32.46
CA SER A 271 13.29 0.20 31.89
C SER A 271 13.26 0.24 30.36
N VAL A 272 12.58 -0.71 29.71
CA VAL A 272 12.36 -0.70 28.26
C VAL A 272 11.00 -0.09 27.97
N HIS A 273 10.98 0.94 27.13
CA HIS A 273 9.78 1.69 26.79
C HIS A 273 9.52 1.56 25.29
N PRO A 274 8.76 0.55 24.85
CA PRO A 274 8.47 0.37 23.43
C PRO A 274 7.44 1.40 22.91
N PHE A 275 6.75 2.11 23.79
CA PHE A 275 5.71 3.07 23.43
C PHE A 275 6.10 4.49 23.85
N SER A 276 5.83 5.46 22.97
CA SER A 276 5.90 6.88 23.28
C SER A 276 4.78 7.64 22.57
N ILE A 277 4.35 8.76 23.15
CA ILE A 277 3.39 9.68 22.53
C ILE A 277 4.10 11.02 22.31
N ASP A 278 4.05 11.55 21.09
CA ASP A 278 4.47 12.91 20.78
C ASP A 278 3.45 13.57 19.84
N ASN A 279 2.93 14.74 20.24
CA ASN A 279 1.99 15.54 19.44
C ASN A 279 0.79 14.75 18.85
N GLY A 280 0.19 13.85 19.63
CA GLY A 280 -0.96 13.04 19.20
C GLY A 280 -0.58 11.79 18.39
N VAL A 281 0.72 11.48 18.28
CA VAL A 281 1.19 10.29 17.56
C VAL A 281 1.75 9.27 18.53
N LEU A 282 1.23 8.04 18.48
CA LEU A 282 1.84 6.88 19.12
C LEU A 282 3.01 6.38 18.29
N THR A 283 4.16 6.17 18.90
CA THR A 283 5.28 5.43 18.29
C THR A 283 5.48 4.10 19.00
N ILE A 284 5.38 2.99 18.27
CA ILE A 284 5.84 1.66 18.67
C ILE A 284 7.28 1.48 18.16
N THR A 285 8.22 1.24 19.06
CA THR A 285 9.65 1.07 18.73
C THR A 285 10.10 -0.36 18.94
N ALA A 286 10.70 -0.94 17.90
CA ALA A 286 11.46 -2.18 17.97
C ALA A 286 12.96 -1.89 17.93
N ALA A 287 13.70 -2.46 18.87
CA ALA A 287 15.13 -2.20 19.04
C ALA A 287 15.88 -3.44 19.58
N GLN A 288 17.21 -3.38 19.55
CA GLN A 288 18.05 -4.39 20.20
C GLN A 288 17.76 -4.45 21.71
N THR A 289 17.68 -5.68 22.24
CA THR A 289 17.48 -5.92 23.67
C THR A 289 18.68 -5.42 24.48
N PRO A 290 18.48 -4.57 25.51
CA PRO A 290 19.54 -4.19 26.43
C PRO A 290 20.18 -5.40 27.14
N ALA A 291 21.48 -5.36 27.38
CA ALA A 291 22.25 -6.50 27.90
C ALA A 291 21.78 -6.99 29.28
N ASP A 292 21.26 -6.10 30.11
CA ASP A 292 20.68 -6.37 31.43
C ASP A 292 19.26 -6.96 31.35
N ILE A 293 18.54 -6.69 30.26
CA ILE A 293 17.17 -7.19 30.01
C ILE A 293 17.18 -8.56 29.38
N LYS A 294 18.14 -8.85 28.51
CA LYS A 294 18.23 -10.10 27.73
C LYS A 294 18.04 -11.38 28.56
N PRO A 295 18.67 -11.55 29.74
CA PRO A 295 18.46 -12.74 30.59
C PRO A 295 17.05 -12.85 31.18
N LEU A 296 16.30 -11.75 31.25
CA LEU A 296 14.95 -11.68 31.83
C LEU A 296 13.85 -12.06 30.84
N ILE A 297 14.16 -12.01 29.53
CA ILE A 297 13.22 -12.27 28.44
C ILE A 297 13.71 -13.42 27.55
N ASN A 298 14.20 -14.50 28.16
CA ASN A 298 14.62 -15.73 27.47
C ASN A 298 15.68 -15.53 26.38
N ASN A 299 16.53 -14.50 26.52
CA ASN A 299 17.59 -14.13 25.58
C ASN A 299 17.12 -13.70 24.18
N TYR A 300 15.88 -13.24 24.04
CA TYR A 300 15.42 -12.62 22.79
C TYR A 300 16.31 -11.43 22.41
N GLU A 301 16.68 -11.36 21.12
CA GLU A 301 17.63 -10.39 20.59
C GLU A 301 17.03 -8.99 20.45
N TYR A 302 15.71 -8.91 20.28
CA TYR A 302 14.99 -7.66 20.10
C TYR A 302 13.87 -7.50 21.13
N THR A 303 13.54 -6.24 21.42
CA THR A 303 12.33 -5.86 22.16
C THR A 303 11.45 -5.03 21.26
N SER A 304 10.13 -5.18 21.40
CA SER A 304 9.13 -4.38 20.68
C SER A 304 7.87 -4.15 21.54
N GLY A 305 6.85 -3.56 20.95
CA GLY A 305 5.54 -3.34 21.56
C GLY A 305 4.40 -3.93 20.73
N MET A 306 3.34 -4.31 21.43
CA MET A 306 2.04 -4.65 20.87
C MET A 306 0.95 -4.04 21.74
N LEU A 307 -0.12 -3.56 21.14
CA LEU A 307 -1.32 -3.08 21.82
C LEU A 307 -2.52 -3.89 21.35
N THR A 308 -3.42 -4.22 22.26
CA THR A 308 -4.66 -4.91 21.94
C THR A 308 -5.85 -4.38 22.74
N THR A 309 -7.02 -4.33 22.10
CA THR A 309 -8.29 -3.94 22.75
C THR A 309 -9.03 -5.12 23.38
N HIS A 310 -8.42 -6.30 23.49
CA HIS A 310 -8.98 -7.41 24.25
C HIS A 310 -9.42 -6.94 25.65
N ASP A 311 -10.60 -7.36 26.12
CA ASP A 311 -11.30 -6.91 27.34
C ASP A 311 -11.88 -5.48 27.33
N SER A 312 -11.49 -4.59 26.39
CA SER A 312 -11.93 -3.19 26.37
C SER A 312 -12.87 -2.86 25.21
N PHE A 313 -12.63 -3.44 24.03
CA PHE A 313 -13.43 -3.23 22.83
C PHE A 313 -13.31 -4.42 21.87
N SER A 314 -14.46 -4.94 21.46
CA SER A 314 -14.60 -5.84 20.32
C SER A 314 -15.92 -5.56 19.60
N GLN A 315 -15.97 -5.89 18.31
CA GLN A 315 -17.13 -5.67 17.47
C GLN A 315 -17.22 -6.74 16.39
N THR A 316 -18.44 -7.13 16.02
CA THR A 316 -18.69 -7.93 14.81
C THR A 316 -19.05 -6.99 13.66
N TYR A 317 -18.39 -7.14 12.52
CA TYR A 317 -18.57 -6.30 11.34
C TYR A 317 -18.23 -4.82 11.61
N GLY A 318 -18.17 -4.00 10.58
CA GLY A 318 -17.82 -2.59 10.71
C GLY A 318 -16.75 -2.17 9.72
N TYR A 319 -16.32 -0.92 9.86
CA TYR A 319 -15.13 -0.42 9.20
C TYR A 319 -14.07 -0.13 10.26
N PHE A 320 -12.89 -0.71 10.09
CA PHE A 320 -11.75 -0.55 10.99
C PHE A 320 -10.65 0.16 10.22
N GLU A 321 -10.07 1.22 10.76
CA GLU A 321 -8.98 1.95 10.11
C GLU A 321 -7.91 2.37 11.09
N MET A 322 -6.67 2.40 10.60
CA MET A 322 -5.50 2.93 11.27
C MET A 322 -4.77 3.87 10.32
N ARG A 323 -4.44 5.07 10.80
CA ARG A 323 -3.56 5.99 10.06
C ARG A 323 -2.15 5.90 10.62
N ALA A 324 -1.19 5.44 9.82
CA ALA A 324 0.16 5.15 10.29
C ALA A 324 1.24 5.42 9.23
N ASP A 325 2.45 5.68 9.72
CA ASP A 325 3.74 5.70 9.01
C ASP A 325 4.50 4.43 9.42
N LEU A 326 4.80 3.58 8.44
CA LEU A 326 5.31 2.21 8.66
C LEU A 326 6.84 2.15 8.52
N PRO A 327 7.53 1.30 9.30
CA PRO A 327 8.97 1.14 9.17
C PRO A 327 9.37 0.34 7.93
N GLU A 328 10.38 0.83 7.21
CA GLU A 328 11.01 0.14 6.07
C GLU A 328 12.30 -0.62 6.47
N ASN A 329 12.56 -0.76 7.78
CA ASN A 329 13.72 -1.51 8.25
C ASN A 329 13.58 -2.98 7.86
N ALA A 330 14.60 -3.53 7.20
CA ALA A 330 14.60 -4.95 6.87
C ALA A 330 14.43 -5.83 8.11
N GLY A 331 13.51 -6.80 8.03
CA GLY A 331 13.14 -7.67 9.13
C GLY A 331 12.09 -7.10 10.09
N ALA A 332 11.64 -5.85 9.92
CA ALA A 332 10.45 -5.34 10.59
C ALA A 332 9.16 -5.86 9.93
N TRP A 333 8.16 -6.14 10.75
CA TRP A 333 6.86 -6.67 10.33
C TRP A 333 5.74 -5.95 11.12
N PRO A 334 5.37 -4.72 10.75
CA PRO A 334 4.21 -4.04 11.31
C PRO A 334 2.90 -4.73 10.90
N ALA A 335 1.93 -4.76 11.83
CA ALA A 335 0.60 -5.32 11.58
C ALA A 335 -0.51 -4.54 12.30
N PHE A 336 -1.67 -4.46 11.65
CA PHE A 336 -2.97 -4.08 12.25
C PHE A 336 -4.02 -5.13 11.88
N TRP A 337 -4.57 -5.79 12.90
CA TRP A 337 -5.29 -7.05 12.72
C TRP A 337 -6.31 -7.28 13.84
N LEU A 338 -7.17 -8.30 13.66
CA LEU A 338 -8.29 -8.60 14.55
C LEU A 338 -8.35 -10.10 14.88
N LEU A 339 -8.70 -10.39 16.14
CA LEU A 339 -8.90 -11.76 16.63
C LEU A 339 -10.23 -11.94 17.38
N PRO A 340 -10.82 -13.16 17.37
CA PRO A 340 -12.06 -13.44 18.09
C PRO A 340 -11.95 -13.27 19.60
N GLU A 341 -12.95 -12.61 20.20
CA GLU A 341 -13.06 -12.45 21.65
C GLU A 341 -13.17 -13.79 22.40
N ASP A 342 -13.69 -14.84 21.74
CA ASP A 342 -13.81 -16.17 22.32
C ASP A 342 -12.49 -16.97 22.34
N GLY A 343 -11.41 -16.40 21.81
CA GLY A 343 -10.09 -17.02 21.73
C GLY A 343 -9.96 -18.14 20.71
N SER A 344 -10.97 -18.32 19.83
CA SER A 344 -10.86 -19.25 18.71
C SER A 344 -9.85 -18.75 17.67
N TRP A 345 -9.14 -19.68 17.04
CA TRP A 345 -8.26 -19.40 15.91
C TRP A 345 -8.16 -20.62 14.99
N PRO A 346 -8.34 -20.45 13.67
CA PRO A 346 -9.00 -19.31 13.00
C PRO A 346 -10.46 -19.10 13.49
N PRO A 347 -11.11 -17.95 13.20
CA PRO A 347 -10.72 -16.92 12.23
C PRO A 347 -9.76 -15.83 12.73
N GLU A 348 -9.18 -15.07 11.80
CA GLU A 348 -8.34 -13.87 12.01
C GLU A 348 -8.46 -12.95 10.79
N LEU A 349 -8.46 -11.63 11.01
CA LEU A 349 -8.55 -10.61 9.96
C LEU A 349 -7.37 -9.65 10.03
N ASP A 350 -6.53 -9.65 9.01
CA ASP A 350 -5.40 -8.75 8.85
C ASP A 350 -5.84 -7.56 8.00
N VAL A 351 -6.02 -6.40 8.65
CA VAL A 351 -6.34 -5.14 7.96
C VAL A 351 -5.15 -4.73 7.09
N MET A 352 -3.96 -4.85 7.64
CA MET A 352 -2.71 -4.64 6.92
C MET A 352 -1.56 -5.30 7.66
N GLU A 353 -0.71 -5.98 6.90
CA GLU A 353 0.67 -6.27 7.28
C GLU A 353 1.64 -5.79 6.19
N MET A 354 2.89 -5.57 6.55
CA MET A 354 3.96 -5.24 5.61
C MET A 354 5.28 -5.83 6.09
N TYR A 355 6.21 -6.13 5.18
CA TYR A 355 7.60 -6.41 5.55
C TYR A 355 8.46 -5.20 5.21
N GLY A 356 9.27 -4.73 6.16
CA GLY A 356 10.03 -3.49 5.98
C GLY A 356 10.98 -3.52 4.78
N GLN A 357 11.56 -4.67 4.41
CA GLN A 357 12.40 -4.81 3.21
C GLN A 357 11.62 -4.90 1.89
N LYS A 358 10.30 -4.92 1.94
CA LYS A 358 9.39 -4.85 0.79
C LYS A 358 8.40 -3.71 1.04
N PRO A 359 8.89 -2.47 1.17
CA PRO A 359 8.01 -1.33 1.34
C PRO A 359 7.02 -1.30 0.18
N ASN A 360 5.82 -0.79 0.44
CA ASN A 360 4.74 -0.64 -0.54
C ASN A 360 4.03 -1.93 -0.99
N SER A 361 4.42 -3.10 -0.46
CA SER A 361 3.72 -4.38 -0.67
C SER A 361 2.89 -4.73 0.57
N LEU A 362 1.62 -4.37 0.56
CA LEU A 362 0.68 -4.60 1.65
C LEU A 362 0.09 -6.00 1.57
N LEU A 363 0.08 -6.72 2.69
CA LEU A 363 -0.56 -8.02 2.86
C LEU A 363 -1.90 -7.81 3.55
N MET A 364 -2.96 -8.28 2.91
CA MET A 364 -4.35 -8.05 3.31
C MET A 364 -5.05 -9.39 3.32
N THR A 365 -5.32 -9.90 4.52
CA THR A 365 -5.46 -11.34 4.71
C THR A 365 -6.59 -11.67 5.68
N ALA A 366 -7.22 -12.81 5.46
CA ALA A 366 -8.25 -13.38 6.29
C ALA A 366 -7.93 -14.87 6.46
N HIS A 367 -7.64 -15.30 7.68
CA HIS A 367 -7.43 -16.71 8.00
C HIS A 367 -8.74 -17.32 8.47
N THR A 368 -9.15 -18.44 7.86
CA THR A 368 -10.45 -19.08 8.11
C THR A 368 -10.30 -20.58 8.24
N ASN A 369 -11.23 -21.19 8.97
CA ASN A 369 -11.42 -22.63 9.09
C ASN A 369 -12.81 -23.06 8.55
N GLU A 370 -13.45 -22.26 7.70
CA GLU A 370 -14.82 -22.51 7.19
C GLU A 370 -14.96 -23.85 6.44
N THR A 371 -13.87 -24.33 5.83
CA THR A 371 -13.82 -25.62 5.13
C THR A 371 -13.48 -26.80 6.05
N GLY A 372 -13.32 -26.54 7.35
CA GLY A 372 -12.84 -27.49 8.35
C GLY A 372 -11.32 -27.67 8.39
N GLN A 373 -10.57 -26.91 7.59
CA GLN A 373 -9.11 -26.79 7.65
C GLN A 373 -8.71 -25.31 7.53
N HIS A 374 -7.53 -24.96 8.07
CA HIS A 374 -6.99 -23.61 7.96
C HIS A 374 -6.67 -23.28 6.50
N THR A 375 -7.30 -22.22 6.01
CA THR A 375 -7.06 -21.62 4.70
C THR A 375 -6.96 -20.11 4.84
N THR A 376 -6.39 -19.48 3.82
CA THR A 376 -6.23 -18.03 3.76
C THR A 376 -6.94 -17.48 2.54
N VAL A 377 -7.67 -16.39 2.72
CA VAL A 377 -8.22 -15.56 1.65
C VAL A 377 -7.57 -14.20 1.77
N GLY A 378 -7.03 -13.65 0.69
CA GLY A 378 -6.32 -12.39 0.78
C GLY A 378 -5.69 -11.96 -0.53
N SER A 379 -5.10 -10.77 -0.52
CA SER A 379 -4.39 -10.18 -1.64
C SER A 379 -3.09 -9.53 -1.18
N THR A 380 -2.09 -9.53 -2.06
CA THR A 380 -0.94 -8.65 -1.92
C THR A 380 -1.15 -7.45 -2.83
N VAL A 381 -1.27 -6.27 -2.24
CA VAL A 381 -1.50 -5.01 -2.95
C VAL A 381 -0.19 -4.25 -3.01
N ASN A 382 0.22 -3.83 -4.21
CA ASN A 382 1.35 -2.93 -4.38
C ASN A 382 0.84 -1.51 -4.55
N VAL A 383 1.31 -0.59 -3.70
CA VAL A 383 1.01 0.84 -3.77
C VAL A 383 2.26 1.61 -4.19
N MET A 384 2.11 2.89 -4.54
CA MET A 384 3.26 3.70 -4.96
C MET A 384 4.23 3.96 -3.81
N ASP A 385 3.70 4.31 -2.65
CA ASP A 385 4.48 4.72 -1.49
C ASP A 385 3.81 4.23 -0.20
N THR A 386 4.57 4.02 0.85
CA THR A 386 4.08 3.79 2.22
C THR A 386 4.83 4.66 3.22
N ALA A 387 5.75 5.51 2.75
CA ALA A 387 6.47 6.47 3.55
C ALA A 387 5.54 7.60 3.99
N GLY A 388 5.60 7.95 5.28
CA GLY A 388 4.67 8.91 5.84
C GLY A 388 3.31 8.28 6.12
N TYR A 389 2.34 9.12 6.46
CA TYR A 389 1.08 8.64 7.02
C TYR A 389 0.04 8.31 5.97
N HIS A 390 -0.31 7.04 5.89
CA HIS A 390 -1.42 6.52 5.09
C HIS A 390 -2.50 5.90 5.98
N THR A 391 -3.72 5.81 5.44
CA THR A 391 -4.85 5.17 6.13
C THR A 391 -5.03 3.75 5.60
N TYR A 392 -4.88 2.77 6.47
CA TYR A 392 -5.12 1.36 6.19
C TYR A 392 -6.45 0.96 6.81
N GLY A 393 -7.35 0.37 6.02
CA GLY A 393 -8.67 0.04 6.54
C GLY A 393 -9.30 -1.21 5.97
N LEU A 394 -10.25 -1.77 6.70
CA LEU A 394 -11.01 -2.96 6.33
C LEU A 394 -12.49 -2.71 6.61
N LEU A 395 -13.32 -2.71 5.57
CA LEU A 395 -14.76 -2.84 5.68
C LEU A 395 -15.09 -4.33 5.74
N TRP A 396 -15.56 -4.77 6.89
CA TRP A 396 -16.00 -6.13 7.14
C TRP A 396 -17.52 -6.14 7.31
N THR A 397 -18.17 -6.85 6.39
CA THR A 397 -19.63 -7.06 6.36
C THR A 397 -19.91 -8.57 6.44
N PRO A 398 -21.16 -9.00 6.63
CA PRO A 398 -21.50 -10.42 6.58
C PRO A 398 -21.10 -11.13 5.28
N ASP A 399 -21.07 -10.41 4.15
CA ASP A 399 -20.88 -11.01 2.83
C ASP A 399 -19.53 -10.68 2.18
N LYS A 400 -18.91 -9.56 2.58
CA LYS A 400 -17.68 -9.04 1.98
C LYS A 400 -16.67 -8.49 2.99
N LEU A 401 -15.40 -8.75 2.68
CA LEU A 401 -14.23 -8.04 3.15
C LEU A 401 -13.76 -7.10 2.04
N VAL A 402 -13.60 -5.82 2.36
CA VAL A 402 -13.10 -4.80 1.44
C VAL A 402 -11.95 -4.08 2.12
N TRP A 403 -10.73 -4.35 1.66
CA TRP A 403 -9.54 -3.65 2.15
C TRP A 403 -9.34 -2.35 1.41
N THR A 404 -8.90 -1.35 2.14
CA THR A 404 -8.70 0.01 1.66
C THR A 404 -7.33 0.53 2.01
N TYR A 405 -6.84 1.38 1.12
CA TYR A 405 -5.63 2.18 1.30
C TYR A 405 -6.00 3.62 0.94
N ASP A 406 -5.72 4.55 1.86
CA ASP A 406 -6.20 5.94 1.85
C ASP A 406 -7.72 6.07 1.63
N GLY A 407 -8.44 5.11 2.21
CA GLY A 407 -9.89 5.03 2.19
C GLY A 407 -10.48 4.46 0.90
N VAL A 408 -9.68 4.24 -0.16
CA VAL A 408 -10.16 3.66 -1.42
C VAL A 408 -9.92 2.15 -1.43
N GLN A 409 -10.88 1.40 -1.97
CA GLN A 409 -10.79 -0.05 -2.11
C GLN A 409 -9.57 -0.45 -2.95
N VAL A 410 -8.78 -1.39 -2.42
CA VAL A 410 -7.63 -1.98 -3.11
C VAL A 410 -7.71 -3.50 -3.27
N ALA A 411 -8.50 -4.16 -2.44
CA ALA A 411 -8.77 -5.59 -2.54
C ALA A 411 -10.16 -5.90 -1.99
N GLU A 412 -10.76 -6.99 -2.46
CA GLU A 412 -11.99 -7.53 -1.90
C GLU A 412 -11.96 -9.06 -1.85
N ALA A 413 -12.74 -9.61 -0.92
CA ALA A 413 -13.03 -11.03 -0.81
C ALA A 413 -14.45 -11.24 -0.27
N ALA A 414 -15.00 -12.44 -0.45
CA ALA A 414 -16.19 -12.84 0.31
C ALA A 414 -15.80 -13.03 1.79
N THR A 415 -16.68 -12.63 2.71
CA THR A 415 -16.48 -12.91 4.14
C THR A 415 -16.63 -14.41 4.40
N PRO A 416 -15.60 -15.09 4.94
CA PRO A 416 -15.70 -16.48 5.34
C PRO A 416 -16.81 -16.71 6.37
N SER A 417 -17.48 -17.86 6.27
CA SER A 417 -18.69 -18.14 7.09
C SER A 417 -18.43 -18.30 8.59
N ASP A 418 -17.19 -18.47 9.01
CA ASP A 418 -16.77 -18.51 10.41
C ASP A 418 -16.38 -17.13 10.98
N MET A 419 -16.40 -16.08 10.16
CA MET A 419 -16.14 -14.68 10.54
C MET A 419 -17.44 -13.93 10.86
N ASP A 420 -18.15 -14.42 11.88
CA ASP A 420 -19.46 -13.93 12.31
C ASP A 420 -19.55 -13.57 13.81
N LYS A 421 -18.40 -13.41 14.47
CA LYS A 421 -18.28 -13.20 15.92
C LYS A 421 -17.55 -11.90 16.26
N PRO A 422 -17.71 -11.34 17.47
CA PRO A 422 -16.97 -10.15 17.87
C PRO A 422 -15.46 -10.39 17.83
N MET A 423 -14.73 -9.46 17.23
CA MET A 423 -13.27 -9.46 17.21
C MET A 423 -12.72 -8.18 17.85
N TYR A 424 -11.65 -8.31 18.61
CA TYR A 424 -10.88 -7.20 19.18
C TYR A 424 -9.72 -6.84 18.24
N MET A 425 -9.20 -5.63 18.36
CA MET A 425 -8.10 -5.13 17.53
C MET A 425 -6.74 -5.41 18.17
N LEU A 426 -5.73 -5.58 17.32
CA LEU A 426 -4.32 -5.66 17.66
C LEU A 426 -3.52 -4.77 16.73
N VAL A 427 -2.52 -4.10 17.28
CA VAL A 427 -1.50 -3.38 16.51
C VAL A 427 -0.13 -3.68 17.11
N ASP A 428 0.81 -4.08 16.28
CA ASP A 428 2.14 -4.46 16.75
C ASP A 428 3.23 -4.24 15.72
N LEU A 429 4.47 -4.31 16.20
CA LEU A 429 5.66 -4.28 15.37
C LEU A 429 6.50 -5.53 15.64
N ALA A 430 6.27 -6.60 14.88
CA ALA A 430 7.07 -7.81 14.95
C ALA A 430 8.46 -7.61 14.29
N ILE A 431 9.43 -8.43 14.68
CA ILE A 431 10.76 -8.52 14.05
C ILE A 431 11.04 -9.99 13.71
N GLY A 432 11.49 -10.28 12.49
CA GLY A 432 11.76 -11.65 12.08
C GLY A 432 10.57 -12.33 11.43
N GLY A 433 10.38 -13.62 11.72
CA GLY A 433 9.35 -14.43 11.08
C GLY A 433 9.45 -14.40 9.56
N GLN A 434 8.34 -14.11 8.89
CA GLN A 434 8.29 -14.02 7.43
C GLN A 434 9.07 -12.82 6.88
N ALA A 435 9.27 -11.76 7.67
CA ALA A 435 10.14 -10.65 7.30
C ALA A 435 11.63 -11.02 7.37
N GLY A 436 12.00 -12.12 8.05
CA GLY A 436 13.38 -12.55 8.21
C GLY A 436 14.19 -11.69 9.18
N ALA A 437 15.41 -12.14 9.51
CA ALA A 437 16.22 -11.43 10.49
C ALA A 437 16.76 -10.09 9.94
N PRO A 438 16.75 -9.00 10.74
CA PRO A 438 17.38 -7.74 10.36
C PRO A 438 18.88 -7.92 10.06
N PRO A 439 19.36 -7.60 8.86
CA PRO A 439 20.75 -7.85 8.46
C PRO A 439 21.76 -6.96 9.20
N ASP A 440 21.34 -5.77 9.65
CA ASP A 440 22.14 -4.82 10.42
C ASP A 440 21.88 -4.91 11.93
N HIS A 441 21.11 -5.91 12.37
CA HIS A 441 20.64 -6.07 13.73
C HIS A 441 19.86 -4.87 14.29
N LEU A 442 19.09 -4.15 13.45
CA LEU A 442 18.42 -2.90 13.85
C LEU A 442 19.41 -1.90 14.45
N ALA A 443 20.49 -1.61 13.71
CA ALA A 443 21.46 -0.58 14.11
C ALA A 443 20.77 0.78 14.32
N THR A 444 19.72 1.02 13.54
CA THR A 444 18.69 2.04 13.83
C THR A 444 17.40 1.31 14.25
N PRO A 445 16.76 1.71 15.36
CA PRO A 445 15.47 1.15 15.75
C PRO A 445 14.42 1.27 14.64
N ALA A 446 13.59 0.24 14.49
CA ALA A 446 12.41 0.33 13.64
C ALA A 446 11.29 1.02 14.42
N GLN A 447 10.59 1.94 13.77
CA GLN A 447 9.53 2.72 14.40
C GLN A 447 8.28 2.71 13.53
N MET A 448 7.17 2.24 14.11
CA MET A 448 5.84 2.38 13.55
C MET A 448 5.15 3.53 14.27
N LYS A 449 4.69 4.53 13.52
CA LYS A 449 4.03 5.71 14.07
C LYS A 449 2.57 5.71 13.68
N ILE A 450 1.68 5.93 14.63
CA ILE A 450 0.25 5.79 14.47
C ILE A 450 -0.38 7.11 14.93
N ASP A 451 -1.11 7.74 14.02
CA ASP A 451 -1.84 8.98 14.25
C ASP A 451 -3.18 8.71 14.95
N TYR A 452 -3.95 7.75 14.43
CA TYR A 452 -5.19 7.32 15.07
C TYR A 452 -5.55 5.87 14.72
N ILE A 453 -6.41 5.28 15.55
CA ILE A 453 -7.16 4.04 15.24
C ILE A 453 -8.64 4.30 15.49
N HIS A 454 -9.47 4.04 14.49
CA HIS A 454 -10.93 4.17 14.56
C HIS A 454 -11.63 2.86 14.18
N ALA A 455 -12.79 2.63 14.78
CA ALA A 455 -13.75 1.65 14.29
C ALA A 455 -15.14 2.28 14.18
N TYR A 456 -15.92 1.81 13.22
CA TYR A 456 -17.25 2.29 12.94
C TYR A 456 -18.25 1.14 12.83
N THR A 457 -19.45 1.32 13.37
CA THR A 457 -20.59 0.44 13.08
C THR A 457 -21.29 0.86 11.80
N LEU A 458 -21.80 -0.14 11.06
CA LEU A 458 -22.56 0.05 9.83
C LEU A 458 -24.04 0.35 10.16
N ASN A 459 -24.67 1.26 9.42
CA ASN A 459 -26.12 1.47 9.55
C ASN A 459 -26.96 0.38 8.86
N GLU A 460 -28.27 0.37 9.11
CA GLU A 460 -29.21 -0.59 8.50
C GLU A 460 -29.18 -0.60 6.96
N VAL A 461 -28.90 0.55 6.32
CA VAL A 461 -28.83 0.69 4.86
C VAL A 461 -27.58 0.01 4.29
N GLN A 462 -26.43 0.21 4.93
CA GLN A 462 -25.15 -0.44 4.61
C GLN A 462 -25.16 -1.94 4.94
N GLN A 463 -25.98 -2.36 5.92
CA GLN A 463 -26.32 -3.77 6.13
C GLN A 463 -27.26 -4.32 5.05
N SER A 464 -28.09 -3.48 4.40
CA SER A 464 -29.11 -3.90 3.42
C SER A 464 -28.69 -3.85 1.95
N HIS A 465 -27.64 -3.09 1.58
CA HIS A 465 -27.08 -3.07 0.22
C HIS A 465 -26.39 -4.38 -0.18
N LEU A 466 -26.49 -5.41 0.66
CA LEU A 466 -26.01 -6.77 0.46
C LEU A 466 -27.10 -7.72 -0.09
N ASN A 467 -28.32 -7.23 -0.39
CA ASN A 467 -29.45 -8.04 -0.89
C ASN A 467 -29.86 -7.81 -2.35
N VAL A 468 -28.98 -7.24 -3.19
CA VAL A 468 -29.20 -7.19 -4.65
C VAL A 468 -27.98 -7.83 -5.30
N THR A 469 -27.99 -9.13 -5.58
CA THR A 469 -28.53 -9.67 -6.83
C THR A 469 -29.20 -11.04 -6.67
N SER A 470 -30.54 -11.07 -6.72
CA SER A 470 -31.27 -12.21 -7.28
C SER A 470 -32.52 -11.72 -8.03
N GLU A 471 -32.29 -11.01 -9.14
CA GLU A 471 -33.27 -10.93 -10.22
C GLU A 471 -32.60 -11.31 -11.54
N HIS A 472 -32.32 -12.60 -11.68
CA HIS A 472 -32.41 -13.25 -12.98
C HIS A 472 -33.59 -14.22 -12.95
N THR A 473 -34.74 -13.73 -13.36
CA THR A 473 -35.81 -14.57 -13.94
C THR A 473 -36.19 -14.03 -15.31
N ALA A 474 -35.67 -14.68 -16.35
CA ALA A 474 -36.45 -15.17 -17.48
C ALA A 474 -35.69 -16.35 -18.10
#